data_AF-A0A8I0E2Q1-F1
#
_entry.id   AF-A0A8I0E2Q1-F1
#
_cell.length_a   1.000
_cell.length_b   1.000
_cell.length_c   1.000
_cell.angle_alpha   90.00
_cell.angle_beta   90.00
_cell.angle_gamma   90.00
#
_symmetry.space_group_name_H-M   'P 1'
#
loop_
_entity.id
_entity.type
_entity.pdbx_description
1 polymer ?
#
loop_
_entity_poly.entity_id
_entity_poly.type
_entity_poly.pdbx_seq_one_letter_code
_entity_poly.pdbx_strand_id
1 'polypeptide(L)'
;MDARNEHDTGAWAGAWTAMPPSEAQARLMVLVQGCPLGIFFDDPEDRCVFANEAFCQLMEMTPEEALGDGWTLRVHPEDLPGLLAARAASVAAGEPVFRAEYRFVTPSGRAGWVEEQTRPVFSPDGALWGYVGTVTDITRRKDEEALLQRLNAELSAQVAQDRAEICAHKEQVADLSAALRVLLAQREADREAERRAVVANVQGRILPAVERLLGLDLPPRAQEAVQELVRAVHEAASPLTRRLMDLGLTRAELRVAELVQAGLSIKETAQRLGVAQTTVESHRRSLRRKLGLSRRGSLRAALAALEG
;
A
#
# COMPACT_ATOMS: atom_id res chain seq x y z
N MET A 1 -14.51 51.41 14.90
CA MET A 1 -14.74 50.11 15.55
C MET A 1 -13.38 49.46 15.70
N ASP A 2 -12.76 49.62 16.86
CA ASP A 2 -11.77 48.69 17.41
C ASP A 2 -11.41 49.17 18.81
N ALA A 3 -12.10 48.61 19.79
CA ALA A 3 -11.75 48.68 21.20
C ALA A 3 -10.99 47.39 21.52
N ARG A 4 -9.67 47.50 21.74
CA ARG A 4 -8.86 46.42 22.29
C ARG A 4 -8.06 46.95 23.49
N ASN A 5 -8.73 46.89 24.64
CA ASN A 5 -8.25 46.23 25.85
C ASN A 5 -6.72 46.21 26.07
N GLU A 6 -6.16 47.34 26.48
CA GLU A 6 -4.90 47.38 27.22
C GLU A 6 -5.20 47.02 28.68
N HIS A 7 -5.00 45.75 29.04
CA HIS A 7 -5.07 45.32 30.43
C HIS A 7 -3.90 45.92 31.20
N ASP A 8 -4.25 46.85 32.08
CA ASP A 8 -3.50 47.39 33.20
C ASP A 8 -2.91 46.27 34.08
N THR A 9 -1.74 45.77 33.66
CA THR A 9 -0.95 44.78 34.40
C THR A 9 -0.12 45.43 35.51
N GLY A 10 -0.01 46.76 35.52
CA GLY A 10 0.73 47.54 36.51
C GLY A 10 -0.02 47.75 37.83
N ALA A 11 -1.34 47.89 37.79
CA ALA A 11 -2.15 48.08 39.00
C ALA A 11 -2.16 46.86 39.95
N TRP A 12 -1.94 45.65 39.42
CA TRP A 12 -2.05 44.42 40.21
C TRP A 12 -0.78 44.17 41.01
N ALA A 13 0.41 44.46 40.46
CA ALA A 13 1.67 44.33 41.18
C ALA A 13 1.77 45.31 42.36
N GLY A 14 1.25 46.53 42.23
CA GLY A 14 1.24 47.53 43.30
C GLY A 14 0.29 47.21 44.46
N ALA A 15 -0.81 46.51 44.19
CA ALA A 15 -1.79 46.14 45.22
C ALA A 15 -1.25 45.09 46.20
N TRP A 16 -0.32 44.22 45.76
CA TRP A 16 0.22 43.14 46.59
C TRP A 16 1.31 43.61 47.54
N THR A 17 2.08 44.63 47.12
CA THR A 17 3.18 45.22 47.91
C THR A 17 2.69 46.14 49.04
N ALA A 18 1.44 46.62 48.96
CA ALA A 18 0.82 47.54 49.94
C ALA A 18 -0.11 46.86 50.96
N MET A 19 -0.30 45.54 50.87
CA MET A 19 -1.20 44.79 51.76
C MET A 19 -0.51 44.39 53.07
N PRO A 20 -1.26 44.32 54.20
CA PRO A 20 -0.72 43.77 55.43
C PRO A 20 -0.28 42.32 55.20
N PRO A 21 0.84 41.86 55.81
CA PRO A 21 1.43 40.55 55.55
C PRO A 21 0.42 39.38 55.65
N SER A 22 -0.57 39.49 56.55
CA SER A 22 -1.61 38.47 56.74
C SER A 22 -2.60 38.35 55.58
N GLU A 23 -2.94 39.44 54.89
CA GLU A 23 -3.88 39.41 53.77
C GLU A 23 -3.20 38.94 52.48
N ALA A 24 -1.95 39.36 52.25
CA ALA A 24 -1.14 38.86 51.14
C ALA A 24 -0.88 37.34 51.26
N GLN A 25 -0.54 36.87 52.46
CA GLN A 25 -0.38 35.43 52.76
C GLN A 25 -1.68 34.66 52.52
N ALA A 26 -2.83 35.19 52.97
CA ALA A 26 -4.12 34.54 52.77
C ALA A 26 -4.47 34.40 51.28
N ARG A 27 -4.26 35.45 50.47
CA ARG A 27 -4.52 35.38 49.02
C ARG A 27 -3.59 34.42 48.30
N LEU A 28 -2.30 34.39 48.66
CA LEU A 28 -1.36 33.43 48.09
C LEU A 28 -1.78 32.00 48.40
N MET A 29 -2.18 31.72 49.64
CA MET A 29 -2.64 30.39 50.02
C MET A 29 -3.89 29.97 49.23
N VAL A 30 -4.85 30.87 49.01
CA VAL A 30 -6.03 30.58 48.17
C VAL A 30 -5.63 30.19 46.75
N LEU A 31 -4.64 30.86 46.14
CA LEU A 31 -4.18 30.53 44.79
C LEU A 31 -3.45 29.20 44.73
N VAL A 32 -2.59 28.92 45.72
CA VAL A 32 -1.83 27.67 45.78
C VAL A 32 -2.75 26.47 46.02
N GLN A 33 -3.73 26.62 46.93
CA GLN A 33 -4.71 25.57 47.22
C GLN A 33 -5.71 25.37 46.07
N GLY A 34 -6.12 26.44 45.40
CA GLY A 34 -7.00 26.37 44.23
C GLY A 34 -6.32 25.93 42.92
N CYS A 35 -5.00 25.71 42.93
CA CYS A 35 -4.27 25.25 41.75
C CYS A 35 -4.60 23.78 41.48
N PRO A 36 -4.98 23.40 40.24
CA PRO A 36 -5.28 22.01 39.90
C PRO A 36 -4.04 21.11 39.81
N LEU A 37 -2.84 21.68 39.89
CA LEU A 37 -1.58 20.95 39.92
C LEU A 37 -1.17 20.69 41.36
N GLY A 38 -0.60 19.52 41.63
CA GLY A 38 0.02 19.24 42.91
C GLY A 38 1.24 20.14 43.06
N ILE A 39 1.29 20.95 44.11
CA ILE A 39 2.41 21.84 44.43
C ILE A 39 2.98 21.40 45.77
N PHE A 40 4.30 21.30 45.85
CA PHE A 40 5.01 21.05 47.08
C PHE A 40 6.18 22.03 47.25
N PHE A 41 6.63 22.17 48.48
CA PHE A 41 7.83 22.90 48.84
C PHE A 41 8.67 22.08 49.80
N ASP A 42 9.94 21.90 49.46
CA ASP A 42 10.93 21.22 50.28
C ASP A 42 11.88 22.22 50.92
N ASP A 43 12.38 21.90 52.10
CA ASP A 43 13.48 22.63 52.73
C ASP A 43 14.83 22.36 52.01
N PRO A 44 15.92 23.06 52.36
CA PRO A 44 17.24 22.84 51.76
C PRO A 44 17.82 21.42 51.95
N GLU A 45 17.23 20.60 52.83
CA GLU A 45 17.59 19.20 53.03
C GLU A 45 16.67 18.22 52.28
N ASP A 46 15.92 18.70 51.28
CA ASP A 46 14.96 17.95 50.46
C ASP A 46 13.81 17.31 51.27
N ARG A 47 13.47 17.86 52.45
CA ARG A 47 12.30 17.42 53.23
C ARG A 47 11.09 18.27 52.89
N CYS A 48 9.96 17.61 52.61
CA CYS A 48 8.71 18.31 52.31
C CYS A 48 8.21 19.08 53.53
N VAL A 49 8.02 20.39 53.37
CA VAL A 49 7.49 21.29 54.41
C VAL A 49 6.10 21.82 54.07
N PHE A 50 5.66 21.65 52.82
CA PHE A 50 4.34 22.05 52.37
C PHE A 50 3.90 21.22 51.17
N ALA A 51 2.63 20.83 51.15
CA ALA A 51 1.95 20.28 49.99
C ALA A 51 0.54 20.87 49.89
N ASN A 52 0.11 21.24 48.68
CA ASN A 52 -1.24 21.76 48.47
C ASN A 52 -2.29 20.63 48.42
N GLU A 53 -3.56 21.03 48.40
CA GLU A 53 -4.69 20.12 48.37
C GLU A 53 -4.67 19.19 47.14
N ALA A 54 -4.32 19.71 45.96
CA ALA A 54 -4.25 18.91 44.74
C ALA A 54 -3.19 17.80 44.83
N PHE A 55 -2.03 18.05 45.44
CA PHE A 55 -1.02 17.02 45.69
C PHE A 55 -1.57 15.93 46.62
N CYS A 56 -2.18 16.35 47.73
CA CYS A 56 -2.76 15.45 48.73
C CYS A 56 -3.86 14.57 48.14
N GLN A 57 -4.73 15.14 47.30
CA GLN A 57 -5.77 14.42 46.57
C GLN A 57 -5.17 13.44 45.55
N LEU A 58 -4.16 13.87 44.79
CA LEU A 58 -3.49 13.01 43.81
C LEU A 58 -2.83 11.81 44.48
N MET A 59 -2.16 12.02 45.61
CA MET A 59 -1.41 10.99 46.34
C MET A 59 -2.24 10.22 47.37
N GLU A 60 -3.50 10.61 47.59
CA GLU A 60 -4.39 10.12 48.66
C GLU A 60 -3.67 10.12 50.02
N MET A 61 -3.22 11.30 50.40
CA MET A 61 -2.51 11.57 51.65
C MET A 61 -3.12 12.76 52.36
N THR A 62 -2.95 12.84 53.67
CA THR A 62 -3.12 14.13 54.37
C THR A 62 -1.88 15.00 54.20
N PRO A 63 -1.99 16.33 54.34
CA PRO A 63 -0.83 17.21 54.34
C PRO A 63 0.25 16.76 55.34
N GLU A 64 -0.15 16.34 56.55
CA GLU A 64 0.76 15.89 57.60
C GLU A 64 1.50 14.61 57.22
N GLU A 65 0.85 13.70 56.51
CA GLU A 65 1.48 12.49 55.99
C GLU A 65 2.48 12.78 54.87
N ALA A 66 2.31 13.88 54.13
CA ALA A 66 3.20 14.26 53.03
C ALA A 66 4.50 14.92 53.51
N LEU A 67 4.53 15.47 54.73
CA LEU A 67 5.67 16.19 55.28
C LEU A 67 6.89 15.29 55.54
N GLY A 68 8.06 15.91 55.58
CA GLY A 68 9.33 15.21 55.71
C GLY A 68 9.58 14.30 54.51
N ASP A 69 9.83 13.03 54.80
CA ASP A 69 10.00 11.98 53.79
C ASP A 69 8.69 11.24 53.50
N GLY A 70 7.56 11.67 54.07
CA GLY A 70 6.32 10.90 54.03
C GLY A 70 5.76 10.71 52.61
N TRP A 71 6.01 11.66 51.70
CA TRP A 71 5.68 11.56 50.28
C TRP A 71 6.32 10.33 49.59
N THR A 72 7.48 9.86 50.07
CA THR A 72 8.19 8.71 49.49
C THR A 72 7.38 7.41 49.58
N LEU A 73 6.44 7.32 50.53
CA LEU A 73 5.52 6.18 50.70
C LEU A 73 4.56 5.99 49.52
N ARG A 74 4.43 7.00 48.64
CA ARG A 74 3.59 6.95 47.45
C ARG A 74 4.36 6.72 46.17
N VAL A 75 5.68 6.71 46.22
CA VAL A 75 6.50 6.36 45.06
C VAL A 75 6.56 4.84 44.96
N HIS A 76 6.48 4.31 43.73
CA HIS A 76 6.63 2.88 43.52
C HIS A 76 8.02 2.41 44.02
N PRO A 77 8.12 1.30 44.79
CA PRO A 77 9.37 0.89 45.43
C PRO A 77 10.56 0.69 44.48
N GLU A 78 10.30 0.30 43.24
CA GLU A 78 11.34 0.14 42.21
C GLU A 78 11.89 1.47 41.69
N ASP A 79 11.08 2.53 41.70
CA ASP A 79 11.45 3.83 41.14
C ASP A 79 12.13 4.72 42.18
N LEU A 80 11.79 4.56 43.47
CA LEU A 80 12.27 5.42 44.56
C LEU A 80 13.80 5.54 44.64
N PRO A 81 14.61 4.46 44.60
CA PRO A 81 16.06 4.57 44.67
C PRO A 81 16.66 5.36 43.49
N GLY A 82 16.10 5.15 42.29
CA GLY A 82 16.53 5.86 41.08
C GLY A 82 16.15 7.34 41.10
N LEU A 83 14.94 7.65 41.59
CA LEU A 83 14.44 9.01 41.74
C LEU A 83 15.33 9.83 42.69
N LEU A 84 15.64 9.30 43.88
CA LEU A 84 16.48 9.97 44.87
C LEU A 84 17.90 10.20 44.34
N ALA A 85 18.47 9.21 43.64
CA ALA A 85 19.79 9.34 43.02
C ALA A 85 19.82 10.41 41.92
N ALA A 86 18.78 10.44 41.06
CA ALA A 86 18.66 11.44 40.00
C ALA A 86 18.48 12.85 40.59
N ARG A 87 17.69 12.98 41.65
CA ARG A 87 17.48 14.23 42.39
C ARG A 87 18.79 14.75 42.97
N ALA A 88 19.53 13.91 43.70
CA ALA A 88 20.81 14.27 44.28
C ALA A 88 21.84 14.68 43.21
N ALA A 89 21.87 13.98 42.07
CA ALA A 89 22.74 14.32 40.95
C ALA A 89 22.39 15.69 40.33
N SER A 90 21.10 15.99 40.14
CA SER A 90 20.62 17.27 39.61
C SER A 90 20.99 18.44 40.52
N VAL A 91 20.83 18.26 41.84
CA VAL A 91 21.24 19.25 42.85
C VAL A 91 22.76 19.45 42.82
N ALA A 92 23.55 18.37 42.81
CA ALA A 92 25.01 18.44 42.76
C ALA A 92 25.54 19.11 41.48
N ALA A 93 24.85 18.92 40.36
CA ALA A 93 25.16 19.56 39.08
C ALA A 93 24.70 21.03 39.01
N GLY A 94 23.92 21.51 39.98
CA GLY A 94 23.37 22.87 39.98
C GLY A 94 22.36 23.11 38.85
N GLU A 95 21.60 22.09 38.46
CA GLU A 95 20.62 22.23 37.38
C GLU A 95 19.50 23.20 37.76
N PRO A 96 19.03 24.05 36.83
CA PRO A 96 18.01 25.06 37.13
C PRO A 96 16.61 24.47 37.32
N VAL A 97 16.38 23.25 36.83
CA VAL A 97 15.11 22.51 36.90
C VAL A 97 15.42 21.02 36.92
N PHE A 98 14.97 20.33 37.96
CA PHE A 98 14.89 18.87 38.00
C PHE A 98 13.58 18.42 37.35
N ARG A 99 13.62 17.34 36.56
CA ARG A 99 12.43 16.70 35.97
C ARG A 99 12.53 15.19 36.13
N ALA A 100 11.46 14.56 36.57
CA ALA A 100 11.37 13.10 36.67
C ALA A 100 9.97 12.62 36.32
N GLU A 101 9.90 11.43 35.71
CA GLU A 101 8.65 10.69 35.57
C GLU A 101 8.78 9.39 36.36
N TYR A 102 7.83 9.11 37.25
CA TYR A 102 7.87 7.90 38.08
C TYR A 102 6.48 7.38 38.37
N ARG A 103 6.42 6.12 38.77
CA ARG A 103 5.17 5.46 39.15
C ARG A 103 4.79 5.84 40.58
N PHE A 104 3.51 6.12 40.79
CA PHE A 104 2.95 6.31 42.12
C PHE A 104 2.00 5.17 42.49
N VAL A 105 1.83 4.94 43.80
CA VAL A 105 0.89 3.97 44.37
C VAL A 105 0.22 4.60 45.60
N THR A 106 -1.11 4.62 45.61
CA THR A 106 -1.91 5.19 46.71
C THR A 106 -2.39 4.11 47.69
N PRO A 107 -2.88 4.48 48.90
CA PRO A 107 -3.48 3.53 49.85
C PRO A 107 -4.63 2.71 49.30
N SER A 108 -5.44 3.28 48.40
CA SER A 108 -6.56 2.56 47.78
C SER A 108 -6.12 1.54 46.73
N GLY A 109 -4.82 1.49 46.41
CA GLY A 109 -4.26 0.66 45.35
C GLY A 109 -4.31 1.30 43.97
N ARG A 110 -4.71 2.58 43.86
CA ARG A 110 -4.56 3.32 42.60
C ARG A 110 -3.08 3.48 42.31
N ALA A 111 -2.70 3.17 41.08
CA ALA A 111 -1.35 3.33 40.59
C ALA A 111 -1.39 4.01 39.23
N GLY A 112 -0.31 4.71 38.93
CA GLY A 112 -0.20 5.47 37.69
C GLY A 112 1.17 6.09 37.54
N TRP A 113 1.26 7.09 36.68
CA TRP A 113 2.49 7.83 36.42
C TRP A 113 2.31 9.29 36.77
N VAL A 114 3.33 9.87 37.39
CA VAL A 114 3.41 11.31 37.60
C VAL A 114 4.65 11.88 36.94
N GLU A 115 4.55 13.14 36.51
CA GLU A 115 5.69 13.98 36.18
C GLU A 115 5.92 14.96 37.34
N GLU A 116 7.15 14.99 37.84
CA GLU A 116 7.63 15.97 38.80
C GLU A 116 8.53 16.98 38.08
N GLN A 117 8.34 18.27 38.40
CA GLN A 117 9.27 19.32 38.01
C GLN A 117 9.60 20.19 39.22
N THR A 118 10.88 20.37 39.54
CA THR A 118 11.31 21.00 40.79
C THR A 118 12.42 22.00 40.55
N ARG A 119 12.35 23.18 41.19
CA ARG A 119 13.29 24.29 41.00
C ARG A 119 13.80 24.83 42.33
N PRO A 120 15.08 25.20 42.45
CA PRO A 120 15.59 25.84 43.65
C PRO A 120 14.99 27.25 43.81
N VAL A 121 14.70 27.61 45.05
CA VAL A 121 14.19 28.92 45.46
C VAL A 121 15.23 29.56 46.37
N PHE A 122 15.64 30.78 46.03
CA PHE A 122 16.65 31.51 46.78
C PHE A 122 16.04 32.72 47.48
N SER A 123 16.60 33.06 48.63
CA SER A 123 16.30 34.29 49.37
C SER A 123 16.78 35.53 48.59
N PRO A 124 16.28 36.73 48.95
CA PRO A 124 16.82 37.99 48.41
C PRO A 124 18.34 38.16 48.62
N ASP A 125 18.90 37.52 49.65
CA ASP A 125 20.32 37.55 49.99
C ASP A 125 21.14 36.45 49.29
N GLY A 126 20.50 35.64 48.44
CA GLY A 126 21.14 34.57 47.66
C GLY A 126 21.30 33.24 48.40
N ALA A 127 20.75 33.09 49.60
CA ALA A 127 20.75 31.81 50.32
C ALA A 127 19.67 30.87 49.76
N LEU A 128 19.93 29.56 49.69
CA LEU A 128 18.91 28.58 49.30
C LEU A 128 17.82 28.52 50.37
N TRP A 129 16.58 28.86 50.00
CA TRP A 129 15.40 28.69 50.85
C TRP A 129 14.80 27.29 50.77
N GLY A 130 15.03 26.59 49.67
CA GLY A 130 14.52 25.25 49.44
C GLY A 130 14.16 25.05 47.99
N TYR A 131 13.19 24.20 47.74
CA TYR A 131 12.78 23.81 46.40
C TYR A 131 11.28 23.88 46.26
N VAL A 132 10.80 24.46 45.15
CA VAL A 132 9.38 24.42 44.78
C VAL A 132 9.22 23.44 43.64
N GLY A 133 8.27 22.53 43.79
CA GLY A 133 7.99 21.53 42.80
C GLY A 133 6.52 21.39 42.48
N THR A 134 6.26 20.82 41.31
CA THR A 134 4.93 20.45 40.85
C THR A 134 4.87 18.98 40.51
N VAL A 135 3.77 18.32 40.84
CA VAL A 135 3.47 16.94 40.44
C VAL A 135 2.20 16.92 39.61
N THR A 136 2.29 16.31 38.42
CA THR A 136 1.18 16.20 37.47
C THR A 136 0.91 14.73 37.14
N ASP A 137 -0.35 14.30 37.22
CA ASP A 137 -0.75 12.96 36.76
C ASP A 137 -0.62 12.87 35.23
N ILE A 138 0.25 11.97 34.77
CA ILE A 138 0.50 11.69 33.35
C ILE A 138 0.07 10.27 32.97
N THR A 139 -0.70 9.58 33.83
CA THR A 139 -1.14 8.19 33.62
C THR A 139 -1.84 8.03 32.29
N ARG A 140 -2.83 8.90 32.02
CA ARG A 140 -3.57 8.90 30.75
C ARG A 140 -2.63 9.04 29.55
N ARG A 141 -1.65 9.95 29.62
CA ARG A 141 -0.67 10.15 28.55
C ARG A 141 0.15 8.88 28.32
N LYS A 142 0.64 8.25 29.40
CA LYS A 142 1.41 7.01 29.33
C LYS A 142 0.59 5.83 28.79
N ASP A 143 -0.67 5.73 29.16
CA ASP A 143 -1.58 4.70 28.65
C ASP A 143 -1.85 4.88 27.15
N GLU A 144 -2.09 6.12 26.70
CA GLU A 144 -2.25 6.46 25.28
C GLU A 144 -0.96 6.16 24.49
N GLU A 145 0.21 6.54 25.01
CA GLU A 145 1.51 6.23 24.42
C GLU A 145 1.74 4.71 24.31
N ALA A 146 1.45 3.96 25.37
CA ALA A 146 1.60 2.50 25.38
C ALA A 146 0.64 1.80 24.42
N LEU A 147 -0.61 2.27 24.31
CA LEU A 147 -1.58 1.76 23.35
C LEU A 147 -1.12 2.01 21.91
N LEU A 148 -0.67 3.24 21.61
CA LEU A 148 -0.15 3.58 20.29
C LEU A 148 1.06 2.73 19.91
N GLN A 149 1.98 2.49 20.85
CA GLN A 149 3.14 1.63 20.63
C GLN A 149 2.72 0.18 20.32
N ARG A 150 1.76 -0.38 21.07
CA ARG A 150 1.24 -1.74 20.82
C ARG A 150 0.58 -1.85 19.45
N LEU A 151 -0.32 -0.92 19.12
CA LEU A 151 -1.02 -0.92 17.83
C LEU A 151 -0.04 -0.77 16.66
N ASN A 152 1.00 0.06 16.79
CA ASN A 152 2.00 0.22 15.76
C ASN A 152 2.84 -1.06 15.59
N ALA A 153 3.21 -1.72 16.69
CA ALA A 153 3.91 -3.01 16.64
C ALA A 153 3.06 -4.09 15.95
N GLU A 154 1.78 -4.20 16.31
CA GLU A 154 0.83 -5.14 15.68
C GLU A 154 0.66 -4.87 14.18
N LEU A 155 0.43 -3.61 13.80
CA LEU A 155 0.30 -3.21 12.40
C LEU A 155 1.58 -3.50 11.61
N SER A 156 2.75 -3.24 12.20
CA SER A 156 4.03 -3.51 11.54
C SER A 156 4.24 -5.00 11.29
N ALA A 157 3.83 -5.86 12.23
CA ALA A 157 3.89 -7.30 12.08
C ALA A 157 2.92 -7.78 10.99
N GLN A 158 1.69 -7.26 10.95
CA GLN A 158 0.71 -7.58 9.91
C GLN A 158 1.20 -7.16 8.52
N VAL A 159 1.73 -5.95 8.38
CA VAL A 159 2.28 -5.47 7.10
C VAL A 159 3.46 -6.33 6.64
N ALA A 160 4.31 -6.80 7.55
CA ALA A 160 5.39 -7.71 7.22
C ALA A 160 4.88 -9.07 6.73
N GLN A 161 3.84 -9.61 7.40
CA GLN A 161 3.18 -10.85 6.99
C GLN A 161 2.53 -10.72 5.60
N ASP A 162 1.69 -9.70 5.39
CA ASP A 162 1.00 -9.47 4.12
C ASP A 162 2.00 -9.30 2.97
N ARG A 163 3.14 -8.62 3.22
CA ARG A 163 4.21 -8.47 2.23
C ARG A 163 4.87 -9.81 1.89
N ALA A 164 5.12 -10.66 2.88
CA ALA A 164 5.68 -11.99 2.65
C ALA A 164 4.72 -12.86 1.82
N GLU A 165 3.42 -12.83 2.14
CA GLU A 165 2.39 -13.54 1.39
C GLU A 165 2.28 -13.04 -0.06
N ILE A 166 2.27 -11.71 -0.28
CA ILE A 166 2.24 -11.13 -1.63
C ILE A 166 3.48 -11.52 -2.43
N CYS A 167 4.67 -11.53 -1.83
CA CYS A 167 5.89 -11.96 -2.51
C CYS A 167 5.81 -13.42 -2.95
N ALA A 168 5.36 -14.32 -2.07
CA ALA A 168 5.18 -15.73 -2.40
C ALA A 168 4.17 -15.94 -3.55
N HIS A 169 3.02 -15.25 -3.51
CA HIS A 169 2.03 -15.31 -4.60
C HIS A 169 2.58 -14.75 -5.91
N LYS A 170 3.35 -13.66 -5.88
CA LYS A 170 3.97 -13.08 -7.08
C LYS A 170 4.96 -14.03 -7.73
N GLU A 171 5.77 -14.71 -6.94
CA GLU A 171 6.73 -15.72 -7.42
C GLU A 171 6.00 -16.89 -8.07
N GLN A 172 4.96 -17.42 -7.41
CA GLN A 172 4.14 -18.50 -7.96
C GLN A 172 3.47 -18.11 -9.29
N VAL A 173 2.96 -16.89 -9.41
CA VAL A 173 2.37 -16.38 -10.67
C VAL A 173 3.44 -16.24 -11.75
N ALA A 174 4.63 -15.73 -11.41
CA ALA A 174 5.74 -15.62 -12.34
C ALA A 174 6.14 -16.99 -12.89
N ASP A 175 6.30 -17.99 -12.04
CA ASP A 175 6.66 -19.36 -12.41
C ASP A 175 5.61 -20.01 -13.31
N LEU A 176 4.33 -19.92 -12.92
CA LEU A 176 3.24 -20.46 -13.73
C LEU A 176 3.16 -19.78 -15.11
N SER A 177 3.36 -18.47 -15.15
CA SER A 177 3.36 -17.72 -16.41
C SER A 177 4.53 -18.12 -17.33
N ALA A 178 5.71 -18.38 -16.76
CA ALA A 178 6.87 -18.84 -17.51
C ALA A 178 6.64 -20.24 -18.07
N ALA A 179 6.13 -21.17 -17.26
CA ALA A 179 5.80 -22.52 -17.69
C ALA A 179 4.74 -22.53 -18.82
N LEU A 180 3.68 -21.71 -18.68
CA LEU A 180 2.66 -21.58 -19.71
C LEU A 180 3.21 -21.06 -21.04
N ARG A 181 4.11 -20.07 -21.02
CA ARG A 181 4.76 -19.55 -22.24
C ARG A 181 5.54 -20.64 -22.98
N VAL A 182 6.29 -21.45 -22.24
CA VAL A 182 7.06 -22.57 -22.82
C VAL A 182 6.12 -23.61 -23.43
N LEU A 183 5.07 -24.02 -22.70
CA LEU A 183 4.10 -25.00 -23.21
C LEU A 183 3.35 -24.51 -24.45
N LEU A 184 2.98 -23.23 -24.48
CA LEU A 184 2.33 -22.62 -25.65
C LEU A 184 3.28 -22.59 -26.86
N ALA A 185 4.53 -22.17 -26.66
CA ALA A 185 5.54 -22.17 -27.72
C ALA A 185 5.79 -23.58 -28.27
N GLN A 186 5.89 -24.59 -27.40
CA GLN A 186 6.04 -25.98 -27.80
C GLN A 186 4.84 -26.47 -28.62
N ARG A 187 3.62 -26.18 -28.16
CA ARG A 187 2.40 -26.59 -28.87
C ARG A 187 2.29 -25.95 -30.26
N GLU A 188 2.71 -24.69 -30.39
CA GLU A 188 2.75 -24.01 -31.69
C GLU A 188 3.79 -24.64 -32.61
N ALA A 189 4.99 -24.95 -32.10
CA ALA A 189 6.04 -25.62 -32.84
C ALA A 189 5.62 -27.03 -33.30
N ASP A 190 4.97 -27.81 -32.42
CA ASP A 190 4.50 -29.16 -32.73
C ASP A 190 3.41 -29.13 -33.81
N ARG A 191 2.43 -28.22 -33.68
CA ARG A 191 1.39 -28.02 -34.71
C ARG A 191 1.98 -27.63 -36.06
N GLU A 192 3.00 -26.77 -36.06
CA GLU A 192 3.66 -26.37 -37.29
C GLU A 192 4.49 -27.52 -37.89
N ALA A 193 5.10 -28.36 -37.05
CA ALA A 193 5.81 -29.56 -37.49
C ALA A 193 4.85 -30.59 -38.12
N GLU A 194 3.73 -30.89 -37.46
CA GLU A 194 2.68 -31.77 -37.98
C GLU A 194 2.15 -31.26 -39.33
N ARG A 195 1.89 -29.95 -39.44
CA ARG A 195 1.44 -29.32 -40.69
C ARG A 195 2.47 -29.45 -41.80
N ARG A 196 3.75 -29.15 -41.51
CA ARG A 196 4.84 -29.31 -42.48
C ARG A 196 4.94 -30.77 -42.95
N ALA A 197 4.78 -31.74 -42.06
CA ALA A 197 4.81 -33.16 -42.40
C ALA A 197 3.64 -33.56 -43.33
N VAL A 198 2.42 -33.09 -43.06
CA VAL A 198 1.26 -33.34 -43.93
C VAL A 198 1.51 -32.81 -45.34
N VAL A 199 2.03 -31.59 -45.45
CA VAL A 199 2.28 -30.92 -46.73
C VAL A 199 3.37 -31.64 -47.51
N ALA A 200 4.47 -32.01 -46.85
CA ALA A 200 5.53 -32.80 -47.45
C ALA A 200 5.02 -34.15 -47.96
N ASN A 201 4.12 -34.82 -47.22
CA ASN A 201 3.49 -36.06 -47.68
C ASN A 201 2.59 -35.85 -48.90
N VAL A 202 1.78 -34.78 -48.92
CA VAL A 202 0.93 -34.46 -50.06
C VAL A 202 1.77 -34.18 -51.30
N GLN A 203 2.76 -33.29 -51.20
CA GLN A 203 3.60 -32.87 -52.33
C GLN A 203 4.59 -33.95 -52.78
N GLY A 204 5.17 -34.71 -51.85
CA GLY A 204 6.21 -35.70 -52.15
C GLY A 204 5.70 -37.09 -52.49
N ARG A 205 4.48 -37.46 -52.06
CA ARG A 205 3.92 -38.82 -52.25
C ARG A 205 2.60 -38.84 -52.99
N ILE A 206 1.62 -38.06 -52.54
CA ILE A 206 0.25 -38.11 -53.10
C ILE A 206 0.22 -37.50 -54.50
N LEU A 207 0.72 -36.27 -54.64
CA LEU A 207 0.67 -35.54 -55.89
C LEU A 207 1.42 -36.27 -57.04
N PRO A 208 2.66 -36.78 -56.87
CA PRO A 208 3.33 -37.56 -57.91
C PRO A 208 2.62 -38.88 -58.24
N ALA A 209 1.88 -39.46 -57.30
CA ALA A 209 1.07 -40.65 -57.57
C ALA A 209 -0.15 -40.32 -58.45
N VAL A 210 -0.81 -39.19 -58.21
CA VAL A 210 -1.94 -38.73 -59.03
C VAL A 210 -1.45 -38.27 -60.42
N GLU A 211 -0.32 -37.58 -60.51
CA GLU A 211 0.27 -37.17 -61.79
C GLU A 211 0.66 -38.35 -62.67
N ARG A 212 1.14 -39.46 -62.09
CA ARG A 212 1.39 -40.71 -62.83
C ARG A 212 0.13 -41.28 -63.49
N LEU A 213 -1.05 -41.08 -62.91
CA LEU A 213 -2.31 -41.50 -63.52
C LEU A 213 -2.64 -40.70 -64.78
N LEU A 214 -2.25 -39.42 -64.85
CA LEU A 214 -2.42 -38.59 -66.05
C LEU A 214 -1.55 -39.04 -67.22
N GLY A 215 -0.46 -39.77 -66.96
CA GLY A 215 0.39 -40.36 -67.99
C GLY A 215 -0.14 -41.67 -68.57
N LEU A 216 -1.27 -42.18 -68.07
CA LEU A 216 -1.95 -43.36 -68.61
C LEU A 216 -2.97 -42.94 -69.67
N ASP A 217 -3.22 -43.83 -70.64
CA ASP A 217 -4.17 -43.60 -71.74
C ASP A 217 -5.62 -43.76 -71.23
N LEU A 218 -6.12 -42.71 -70.56
CA LEU A 218 -7.42 -42.67 -69.91
C LEU A 218 -8.50 -42.10 -70.85
N PRO A 219 -9.76 -42.57 -70.74
CA PRO A 219 -10.89 -41.96 -71.45
C PRO A 219 -11.02 -40.47 -71.12
N PRO A 220 -11.51 -39.62 -72.06
CA PRO A 220 -11.54 -38.16 -71.90
C PRO A 220 -12.21 -37.68 -70.59
N ARG A 221 -13.32 -38.30 -70.19
CA ARG A 221 -14.03 -38.00 -68.94
C ARG A 221 -13.23 -38.34 -67.68
N ALA A 222 -12.43 -39.41 -67.71
CA ALA A 222 -11.57 -39.79 -66.60
C ALA A 222 -10.36 -38.85 -66.50
N GLN A 223 -9.85 -38.38 -67.64
CA GLN A 223 -8.74 -37.44 -67.69
C GLN A 223 -9.12 -36.07 -67.10
N GLU A 224 -10.31 -35.54 -67.42
CA GLU A 224 -10.85 -34.33 -66.79
C GLU A 224 -11.00 -34.47 -65.27
N ALA A 225 -11.55 -35.59 -64.79
CA ALA A 225 -11.74 -35.84 -63.36
C ALA A 225 -10.41 -35.91 -62.58
N VAL A 226 -9.37 -36.53 -63.17
CA VAL A 226 -8.04 -36.58 -62.55
C VAL A 226 -7.36 -35.21 -62.55
N GLN A 227 -7.51 -34.41 -63.61
CA GLN A 227 -7.00 -33.04 -63.65
C GLN A 227 -7.65 -32.14 -62.59
N GLU A 228 -8.96 -32.28 -62.38
CA GLU A 228 -9.68 -31.57 -61.32
C GLU A 228 -9.16 -31.99 -59.93
N LEU A 229 -8.86 -33.28 -59.75
CA LEU A 229 -8.29 -33.81 -58.51
C LEU A 229 -6.88 -33.28 -58.23
N VAL A 230 -6.01 -33.25 -59.24
CA VAL A 230 -4.66 -32.66 -59.13
C VAL A 230 -4.74 -31.19 -58.72
N ARG A 231 -5.64 -30.43 -59.37
CA ARG A 231 -5.85 -29.02 -59.06
C ARG A 231 -6.36 -28.84 -57.63
N ALA A 232 -7.35 -29.62 -57.20
CA ALA A 232 -7.90 -29.56 -55.85
C ALA A 232 -6.85 -29.92 -54.78
N VAL A 233 -5.97 -30.89 -55.06
CA VAL A 233 -4.87 -31.27 -54.16
C VAL A 233 -3.80 -30.17 -54.10
N HIS A 234 -3.45 -29.54 -55.23
CA HIS A 234 -2.53 -28.40 -55.27
C HIS A 234 -3.08 -27.18 -54.52
N GLU A 235 -4.37 -26.87 -54.71
CA GLU A 235 -5.05 -25.80 -53.97
C GLU A 235 -5.09 -26.10 -52.46
N ALA A 236 -5.43 -27.33 -52.06
CA ALA A 236 -5.42 -27.73 -50.65
C ALA A 236 -4.01 -27.72 -50.01
N ALA A 237 -2.98 -27.98 -50.81
CA ALA A 237 -1.58 -27.91 -50.40
C ALA A 237 -0.96 -26.50 -50.59
N SER A 238 -1.70 -25.53 -51.12
CA SER A 238 -1.19 -24.17 -51.32
C SER A 238 -0.86 -23.49 -49.98
N PRO A 239 0.26 -22.77 -49.85
CA PRO A 239 0.61 -22.02 -48.64
C PRO A 239 -0.46 -21.01 -48.23
N LEU A 240 -1.06 -20.36 -49.23
CA LEU A 240 -2.10 -19.36 -49.04
C LEU A 240 -3.40 -19.98 -48.50
N THR A 241 -3.92 -21.00 -49.18
CA THR A 241 -5.17 -21.67 -48.78
C THR A 241 -5.04 -22.27 -47.38
N ARG A 242 -3.83 -22.70 -46.99
CA ARG A 242 -3.50 -23.13 -45.62
C ARG A 242 -3.52 -21.99 -44.59
N ARG A 243 -2.78 -20.89 -44.83
CA ARG A 243 -2.78 -19.71 -43.93
C ARG A 243 -4.18 -19.10 -43.78
N LEU A 244 -5.00 -19.18 -44.81
CA LEU A 244 -6.38 -18.74 -44.79
C LEU A 244 -7.31 -19.69 -44.00
N MET A 245 -7.05 -21.00 -44.01
CA MET A 245 -7.78 -21.95 -43.15
C MET A 245 -7.47 -21.75 -41.66
N ASP A 246 -6.24 -21.37 -41.29
CA ASP A 246 -5.85 -21.09 -39.90
C ASP A 246 -6.62 -19.93 -39.26
N LEU A 247 -7.11 -19.01 -40.07
CA LEU A 247 -7.96 -17.90 -39.64
C LEU A 247 -9.44 -18.31 -39.41
N GLY A 248 -9.74 -19.62 -39.48
CA GLY A 248 -11.10 -20.15 -39.30
C GLY A 248 -12.07 -19.65 -40.38
N LEU A 249 -11.58 -19.50 -41.61
CA LEU A 249 -12.38 -19.03 -42.73
C LEU A 249 -13.32 -20.14 -43.24
N THR A 250 -14.56 -19.75 -43.53
CA THR A 250 -15.53 -20.64 -44.18
C THR A 250 -15.17 -20.87 -45.64
N ARG A 251 -15.65 -21.97 -46.24
CA ARG A 251 -15.38 -22.30 -47.65
C ARG A 251 -15.76 -21.18 -48.63
N ALA A 252 -16.81 -20.41 -48.33
CA ALA A 252 -17.21 -19.23 -49.12
C ALA A 252 -16.24 -18.05 -48.95
N GLU A 253 -15.73 -17.83 -47.74
CA GLU A 253 -14.74 -16.78 -47.45
C GLU A 253 -13.37 -17.10 -48.09
N LEU A 254 -12.95 -18.36 -48.10
CA LEU A 254 -11.71 -18.81 -48.76
C LEU A 254 -11.73 -18.51 -50.26
N ARG A 255 -12.81 -18.90 -50.95
CA ARG A 255 -13.00 -18.64 -52.39
C ARG A 255 -13.02 -17.14 -52.71
N VAL A 256 -13.65 -16.33 -51.86
CA VAL A 256 -13.63 -14.87 -52.03
C VAL A 256 -12.22 -14.31 -51.79
N ALA A 257 -11.49 -14.81 -50.79
CA ALA A 257 -10.13 -14.36 -50.50
C ALA A 257 -9.16 -14.64 -51.67
N GLU A 258 -9.19 -15.84 -52.25
CA GLU A 258 -8.37 -16.22 -53.42
C GLU A 258 -8.63 -15.30 -54.63
N LEU A 259 -9.89 -15.02 -54.95
CA LEU A 259 -10.25 -14.15 -56.08
C LEU A 259 -9.89 -12.67 -55.83
N VAL A 260 -10.04 -12.20 -54.59
CA VAL A 260 -9.64 -10.84 -54.21
C VAL A 260 -8.13 -10.66 -54.29
N GLN A 261 -7.37 -11.68 -53.91
CA GLN A 261 -5.92 -11.67 -54.00
C GLN A 261 -5.44 -11.64 -55.46
N ALA A 262 -6.06 -12.46 -56.32
CA ALA A 262 -5.85 -12.46 -57.78
C ALA A 262 -6.20 -11.10 -58.44
N GLY A 263 -6.72 -10.15 -57.68
CA GLY A 263 -6.92 -8.76 -58.10
C GLY A 263 -8.30 -8.47 -58.66
N LEU A 264 -9.23 -9.43 -58.58
CA LEU A 264 -10.58 -9.25 -59.12
C LEU A 264 -11.36 -8.21 -58.31
N SER A 265 -12.14 -7.40 -59.03
CA SER A 265 -13.12 -6.48 -58.46
C SER A 265 -14.27 -7.25 -57.80
N ILE A 266 -15.07 -6.56 -56.98
CA ILE A 266 -16.28 -7.14 -56.37
C ILE A 266 -17.24 -7.68 -57.44
N LYS A 267 -17.39 -6.95 -58.56
CA LYS A 267 -18.23 -7.33 -59.70
C LYS A 267 -17.74 -8.62 -60.36
N GLU A 268 -16.45 -8.72 -60.63
CA GLU A 268 -15.85 -9.91 -61.26
C GLU A 268 -15.85 -11.12 -60.31
N THR A 269 -15.59 -10.90 -59.03
CA THR A 269 -15.64 -11.96 -58.00
C THR A 269 -17.06 -12.54 -57.89
N ALA A 270 -18.08 -11.67 -57.89
CA ALA A 270 -19.49 -12.06 -57.86
C ALA A 270 -19.89 -12.87 -59.10
N GLN A 271 -19.44 -12.42 -60.28
CA GLN A 271 -19.68 -13.12 -61.54
C GLN A 271 -19.00 -14.50 -61.59
N ARG A 272 -17.77 -14.62 -61.07
CA ARG A 272 -17.01 -15.87 -61.03
C ARG A 272 -17.61 -16.90 -60.07
N LEU A 273 -18.15 -16.44 -58.95
CA LEU A 273 -18.77 -17.29 -57.92
C LEU A 273 -20.27 -17.55 -58.16
N GLY A 274 -20.88 -16.87 -59.14
CA GLY A 274 -22.32 -16.97 -59.41
C GLY A 274 -23.22 -16.43 -58.28
N VAL A 275 -22.75 -15.42 -57.55
CA VAL A 275 -23.47 -14.83 -56.40
C VAL A 275 -23.66 -13.32 -56.56
N ALA A 276 -24.55 -12.72 -55.76
CA ALA A 276 -24.77 -11.27 -55.78
C ALA A 276 -23.55 -10.49 -55.24
N GLN A 277 -23.28 -9.30 -55.78
CA GLN A 277 -22.17 -8.43 -55.33
C GLN A 277 -22.25 -8.09 -53.82
N THR A 278 -23.46 -7.92 -53.31
CA THR A 278 -23.73 -7.69 -51.87
C THR A 278 -23.27 -8.85 -50.98
N THR A 279 -23.31 -10.09 -51.50
CA THR A 279 -22.84 -11.30 -50.81
C THR A 279 -21.31 -11.31 -50.74
N VAL A 280 -20.64 -10.93 -51.83
CA VAL A 280 -19.17 -10.76 -51.86
C VAL A 280 -18.73 -9.67 -50.89
N GLU A 281 -19.43 -8.54 -50.82
CA GLU A 281 -19.14 -7.48 -49.85
C GLU A 281 -19.30 -7.92 -48.40
N SER A 282 -20.29 -8.77 -48.11
CA SER A 282 -20.48 -9.36 -46.79
C SER A 282 -19.31 -10.26 -46.41
N HIS A 283 -18.90 -11.17 -47.31
CA HIS A 283 -17.73 -12.03 -47.09
C HIS A 283 -16.43 -11.23 -46.95
N ARG A 284 -16.22 -10.16 -47.73
CA ARG A 284 -15.05 -9.27 -47.59
C ARG A 284 -15.02 -8.53 -46.26
N ARG A 285 -16.18 -8.14 -45.71
CA ARG A 285 -16.28 -7.57 -44.35
C ARG A 285 -15.94 -8.58 -43.26
N SER A 286 -16.40 -9.82 -43.41
CA SER A 286 -16.06 -10.91 -42.48
C SER A 286 -14.56 -11.22 -42.51
N LEU A 287 -13.97 -11.35 -43.71
CA LEU A 287 -12.54 -11.53 -43.93
C LEU A 287 -11.71 -10.43 -43.27
N ARG A 288 -12.08 -9.16 -43.46
CA ARG A 288 -11.40 -8.03 -42.81
C ARG A 288 -11.40 -8.13 -41.30
N ARG A 289 -12.51 -8.58 -40.71
CA ARG A 289 -12.64 -8.74 -39.25
C ARG A 289 -11.75 -9.85 -38.74
N LYS A 290 -11.74 -11.01 -39.42
CA LYS A 290 -10.90 -12.17 -39.06
C LYS A 290 -9.40 -11.92 -39.29
N LEU A 291 -9.04 -11.03 -40.22
CA LEU A 291 -7.66 -10.57 -40.47
C LEU A 291 -7.23 -9.38 -39.60
N GLY A 292 -8.08 -8.87 -38.70
CA GLY A 292 -7.75 -7.72 -37.86
C GLY A 292 -7.55 -6.40 -38.60
N LEU A 293 -8.10 -6.25 -39.81
CA LEU A 293 -7.87 -5.09 -40.67
C LEU A 293 -8.80 -3.92 -40.33
N SER A 294 -8.23 -2.71 -40.26
CA SER A 294 -8.98 -1.46 -40.12
C SER A 294 -9.77 -1.12 -41.40
N ARG A 295 -10.76 -0.22 -41.30
CA ARG A 295 -11.64 0.15 -42.44
C ARG A 295 -10.89 0.63 -43.69
N ARG A 296 -9.71 1.24 -43.53
CA ARG A 296 -8.86 1.75 -44.63
C ARG A 296 -7.80 0.76 -45.10
N GLY A 297 -7.61 -0.38 -44.42
CA GLY A 297 -6.63 -1.39 -44.78
C GLY A 297 -6.98 -2.11 -46.08
N SER A 298 -6.02 -2.24 -46.99
CA SER A 298 -6.22 -3.00 -48.24
C SER A 298 -6.32 -4.48 -47.93
N LEU A 299 -7.50 -5.08 -48.20
CA LEU A 299 -7.71 -6.51 -48.02
C LEU A 299 -6.79 -7.33 -48.93
N ARG A 300 -6.51 -6.86 -50.16
CA ARG A 300 -5.60 -7.53 -51.09
C ARG A 300 -4.16 -7.51 -50.60
N ALA A 301 -3.69 -6.38 -50.04
CA ALA A 301 -2.33 -6.29 -49.51
C ALA A 301 -2.13 -7.20 -48.29
N ALA A 302 -3.14 -7.28 -47.42
CA ALA A 302 -3.11 -8.19 -46.27
C ALA A 302 -3.11 -9.66 -46.67
N LEU A 303 -3.85 -10.02 -47.73
CA LEU A 303 -3.84 -11.38 -48.28
C LEU A 303 -2.51 -11.70 -48.99
N ALA A 304 -1.91 -10.74 -49.70
CA ALA A 304 -0.59 -10.90 -50.32
C ALA A 304 0.54 -11.04 -49.28
N ALA A 305 0.44 -10.36 -48.13
CA ALA A 305 1.37 -10.52 -47.02
C ALA A 305 1.34 -11.93 -46.40
N LEU A 306 0.27 -12.70 -46.63
CA LEU A 306 0.15 -14.11 -46.24
C LEU A 306 0.80 -15.07 -47.26
N GLU A 307 1.53 -14.62 -48.27
CA GLU A 307 2.34 -15.49 -49.15
C GLU A 307 3.83 -15.51 -48.81
N GLY A 308 4.35 -14.46 -48.15
CA GLY A 308 5.76 -14.34 -47.72
C GLY A 308 6.08 -15.04 -46.41
#